data_AF-A0A3M2RVX7-F1
#
_entry.id   AF-A0A3M2RVX7-F1
#
_cell.length_a   1.000
_cell.length_b   1.000
_cell.length_c   1.000
_cell.angle_alpha   90.00
_cell.angle_beta   90.00
_cell.angle_gamma   90.00
#
_symmetry.space_group_name_H-M   'P 1'
#
loop_
_entity.id
_entity.type
_entity.pdbx_description
1 polymer ?
#
loop_
_entity_poly.entity_id
_entity_poly.type
_entity_poly.pdbx_seq_one_letter_code
_entity_poly.pdbx_strand_id
1 'polypeptide(L)'
;MVIGGQVLNGCGLTLGYLAIPLFTEVVPKDKRPAIQGFSGIVAGVASLLGPIIQGVFIEEHLGGLLEGWRVGFYISAALYAIAFVLLTLFYHPAARPNQAGESTTAKLMHIDWLGIFLVAAGLVLFLVGLQYGGNPYPWTSATVLSTMIIGIVLLIILGAWEWKATTTGLFTLALFDHRNFALGLVLNFVSGIILFGGQAYLPQEITALFTTNATMAGVYNIPFNLMSIVGGFGGGILMGITKEAKGIVVGSFVLLLIGSGLMPVMKPSINFAAWCFPTGLLGCGVGAQAAIITVVMSLCTPNQYIATALTLGASVRALGGSIGVVIFGQIFNSKVTNMLYPKIGRAISTAGLPPARAEQFLMAVASGRTDELTEIPGVTGRVLEAFQSTYVSGLAECYRYVWYVITPFCAAALVLSFFVLSTKAQMTRQVAAGVQR
;
A
#
# COMPACT_ATOMS: atom_id res chain seq x y z
N MET A 1 4.12 -23.89 -0.55
CA MET A 1 5.15 -23.17 0.24
C MET A 1 5.02 -21.65 0.15
N VAL A 2 4.85 -21.05 -1.04
CA VAL A 2 4.78 -19.57 -1.20
C VAL A 2 3.66 -18.93 -0.37
N ILE A 3 2.43 -19.49 -0.40
CA ILE A 3 1.29 -18.93 0.36
C ILE A 3 1.58 -18.90 1.87
N GLY A 4 2.02 -20.02 2.46
CA GLY A 4 2.37 -20.06 3.88
C GLY A 4 3.53 -19.12 4.24
N GLY A 5 4.53 -18.99 3.37
CA GLY A 5 5.61 -18.02 3.53
C GLY A 5 5.14 -16.57 3.50
N GLN A 6 4.19 -16.23 2.62
CA GLN A 6 3.61 -14.88 2.54
C GLN A 6 2.74 -14.54 3.77
N VAL A 7 2.03 -15.52 4.34
CA VAL A 7 1.31 -15.34 5.62
C VAL A 7 2.29 -14.99 6.74
N LEU A 8 3.38 -15.75 6.88
CA LEU A 8 4.43 -15.46 7.87
C LEU A 8 5.12 -14.11 7.63
N ASN A 9 5.40 -13.79 6.38
CA ASN A 9 5.99 -12.50 6.00
C ASN A 9 5.06 -11.34 6.37
N GLY A 10 3.76 -11.46 6.10
CA GLY A 10 2.74 -10.49 6.49
C GLY A 10 2.73 -10.24 8.00
N CYS A 11 2.73 -11.29 8.82
CA CYS A 11 2.85 -11.18 10.27
C CYS A 11 4.12 -10.43 10.70
N GLY A 12 5.27 -10.77 10.10
CA GLY A 12 6.55 -10.12 10.38
C GLY A 12 6.58 -8.63 10.00
N LEU A 13 6.02 -8.28 8.83
CA LEU A 13 5.89 -6.88 8.38
C LEU A 13 5.04 -6.07 9.36
N THR A 14 3.94 -6.62 9.88
CA THR A 14 3.10 -5.93 10.87
C THR A 14 3.81 -5.66 12.19
N LEU A 15 4.69 -6.55 12.64
CA LEU A 15 5.51 -6.30 13.84
C LEU A 15 6.46 -5.11 13.63
N GLY A 16 6.93 -4.90 12.40
CA GLY A 16 7.72 -3.73 12.03
C GLY A 16 6.99 -2.40 12.25
N TYR A 17 5.65 -2.36 12.15
CA TYR A 17 4.89 -1.14 12.42
C TYR A 17 4.93 -0.71 13.90
N LEU A 18 5.33 -1.58 14.83
CA LEU A 18 5.56 -1.21 16.23
C LEU A 18 6.75 -0.25 16.41
N ALA A 19 7.64 -0.14 15.42
CA ALA A 19 8.72 0.84 15.45
C ALA A 19 8.20 2.30 15.37
N ILE A 20 7.06 2.54 14.72
CA ILE A 20 6.46 3.88 14.60
C ILE A 20 6.10 4.46 15.97
N PRO A 21 5.26 3.80 16.79
CA PRO A 21 4.93 4.34 18.11
C PRO A 21 6.15 4.41 19.02
N LEU A 22 7.08 3.46 18.92
CA LEU A 22 8.32 3.46 19.68
C LEU A 22 9.09 4.80 19.53
N PHE A 23 9.27 5.28 18.30
CA PHE A 23 9.93 6.57 18.06
C PHE A 23 9.15 7.73 18.69
N THR A 24 7.83 7.70 18.65
CA THR A 24 6.99 8.79 19.20
C THR A 24 6.89 8.81 20.72
N GLU A 25 7.10 7.67 21.37
CA GLU A 25 7.06 7.55 22.83
C GLU A 25 8.30 8.14 23.48
N VAL A 26 9.46 7.81 22.91
CA VAL A 26 10.80 8.20 23.41
C VAL A 26 11.09 9.69 23.20
N VAL A 27 10.37 10.34 22.30
CA VAL A 27 10.74 11.64 21.75
C VAL A 27 9.71 12.72 22.15
N PRO A 28 10.17 13.93 22.52
CA PRO A 28 9.31 15.09 22.73
C PRO A 28 8.36 15.39 21.55
N LYS A 29 7.12 15.80 21.85
CA LYS A 29 6.07 16.07 20.85
C LYS A 29 6.50 17.05 19.73
N ASP A 30 7.33 18.05 20.04
CA ASP A 30 7.87 19.02 19.08
C ASP A 30 8.90 18.43 18.10
N LYS A 31 9.60 17.36 18.49
CA LYS A 31 10.59 16.67 17.65
C LYS A 31 10.04 15.48 16.85
N ARG A 32 8.81 15.04 17.15
CA ARG A 32 8.13 13.95 16.42
C ARG A 32 8.07 14.16 14.91
N PRO A 33 7.76 15.37 14.36
CA PRO A 33 7.76 15.60 12.92
C PRO A 33 9.11 15.32 12.25
N ALA A 34 10.21 15.76 12.89
CA ALA A 34 11.56 15.60 12.34
C ALA A 34 11.98 14.12 12.32
N ILE A 35 11.68 13.37 13.39
CA ILE A 35 12.01 11.94 13.46
C ILE A 35 11.15 11.11 12.51
N GLN A 36 9.86 11.44 12.39
CA GLN A 36 9.00 10.77 11.42
C GLN A 36 9.47 11.07 9.99
N GLY A 37 9.88 12.31 9.69
CA GLY A 37 10.50 12.65 8.41
C GLY A 37 11.79 11.88 8.14
N PHE A 38 12.67 11.73 9.14
CA PHE A 38 13.89 10.93 9.03
C PHE A 38 13.60 9.44 8.80
N SER A 39 12.62 8.88 9.51
CA SER A 39 12.17 7.50 9.27
C SER A 39 11.66 7.31 7.84
N GLY A 40 11.05 8.34 7.26
CA GLY A 40 10.64 8.38 5.86
C GLY A 40 11.82 8.33 4.87
N ILE A 41 12.97 8.93 5.20
CA ILE A 41 14.20 8.80 4.40
C ILE A 41 14.64 7.34 4.39
N VAL A 42 14.77 6.72 5.57
CA VAL A 42 15.25 5.33 5.67
C VAL A 42 14.30 4.39 4.90
N ALA A 43 12.99 4.54 5.10
CA ALA A 43 11.98 3.75 4.39
C ALA A 43 12.02 3.97 2.88
N GLY A 44 12.18 5.22 2.42
CA GLY A 44 12.24 5.55 1.00
C GLY A 44 13.52 5.06 0.33
N VAL A 45 14.68 5.15 1.00
CA VAL A 45 15.95 4.58 0.50
C VAL A 45 15.85 3.06 0.40
N ALA A 46 15.28 2.39 1.41
CA ALA A 46 15.05 0.95 1.35
C ALA A 46 14.07 0.57 0.22
N SER A 47 13.02 1.37 -0.01
CA SER A 47 12.04 1.16 -1.09
C SER A 47 12.63 1.38 -2.48
N LEU A 48 13.64 2.25 -2.60
CA LEU A 48 14.37 2.50 -3.83
C LEU A 48 15.39 1.38 -4.13
N LEU A 49 16.23 1.05 -3.14
CA LEU A 49 17.31 0.09 -3.32
C LEU A 49 16.81 -1.35 -3.39
N GLY A 50 15.75 -1.70 -2.65
CA GLY A 50 15.22 -3.05 -2.55
C GLY A 50 14.91 -3.69 -3.91
N PRO A 51 14.02 -3.11 -4.73
CA PRO A 51 13.68 -3.65 -6.05
C PRO A 51 14.87 -3.69 -7.02
N ILE A 52 15.78 -2.71 -6.96
CA ILE A 52 16.97 -2.68 -7.83
C ILE A 52 17.92 -3.83 -7.48
N ILE A 53 18.24 -3.98 -6.18
CA ILE A 53 19.09 -5.07 -5.69
C ILE A 53 18.46 -6.42 -6.03
N GLN A 54 17.16 -6.58 -5.81
CA GLN A 54 16.44 -7.81 -6.15
C GLN A 54 16.42 -8.08 -7.66
N GLY A 55 16.25 -7.04 -8.49
CA GLY A 55 16.29 -7.14 -9.95
C GLY A 55 17.64 -7.65 -10.45
N VAL A 56 18.75 -7.11 -9.93
CA VAL A 56 20.11 -7.58 -10.27
C VAL A 56 20.32 -9.04 -9.87
N PHE A 57 19.86 -9.46 -8.68
CA PHE A 57 19.97 -10.86 -8.26
C PHE A 57 19.19 -11.82 -9.16
N ILE A 58 18.02 -11.39 -9.67
CA ILE A 58 17.21 -12.17 -10.61
C ILE A 58 17.91 -12.26 -11.97
N GLU A 59 18.42 -11.15 -12.50
CA GLU A 59 19.09 -11.08 -13.80
C GLU A 59 20.41 -11.89 -13.83
N GLU A 60 21.21 -11.82 -12.78
CA GLU A 60 22.51 -12.50 -12.69
C GLU A 60 22.41 -13.96 -12.21
N HIS A 61 21.20 -14.47 -11.99
CA HIS A 61 20.94 -15.82 -11.44
C HIS A 61 21.75 -16.14 -10.17
N LEU A 62 22.11 -15.10 -9.41
CA LEU A 62 22.89 -15.20 -8.17
C LEU A 62 21.99 -15.80 -7.08
N GLY A 63 22.27 -17.04 -6.68
CA GLY A 63 21.43 -17.78 -5.72
C GLY A 63 21.45 -19.31 -5.86
N GLY A 64 22.11 -19.85 -6.90
CA GLY A 64 22.20 -21.28 -7.18
C GLY A 64 21.04 -21.80 -8.04
N LEU A 65 20.92 -23.13 -8.18
CA LEU A 65 19.99 -23.91 -9.03
C LEU A 65 18.48 -23.54 -8.96
N LEU A 66 18.08 -22.56 -8.15
CA LEU A 66 16.73 -22.09 -7.93
C LEU A 66 16.72 -20.54 -7.96
N GLU A 67 16.75 -19.97 -9.17
CA GLU A 67 16.38 -18.59 -9.56
C GLU A 67 16.50 -17.49 -8.46
N GLY A 68 17.39 -16.50 -8.67
CA GLY A 68 17.85 -15.50 -7.68
C GLY A 68 16.80 -14.69 -6.90
N TRP A 69 15.50 -14.83 -7.17
CA TRP A 69 14.42 -14.18 -6.42
C TRP A 69 14.40 -14.52 -4.92
N ARG A 70 14.87 -15.73 -4.53
CA ARG A 70 14.92 -16.17 -3.12
C ARG A 70 15.90 -15.35 -2.28
N VAL A 71 16.94 -14.80 -2.90
CA VAL A 71 17.96 -13.99 -2.21
C VAL A 71 17.33 -12.76 -1.56
N GLY A 72 16.30 -12.17 -2.17
CA GLY A 72 15.54 -11.08 -1.57
C GLY A 72 14.98 -11.45 -0.19
N PHE A 73 14.41 -12.65 -0.03
CA PHE A 73 13.89 -13.14 1.24
C PHE A 73 15.01 -13.40 2.27
N TYR A 74 16.17 -13.91 1.85
CA TYR A 74 17.30 -14.11 2.75
C TYR A 74 17.89 -12.79 3.25
N ILE A 75 17.99 -11.77 2.39
CA ILE A 75 18.42 -10.42 2.79
C ILE A 75 17.43 -9.82 3.79
N SER A 76 16.13 -9.90 3.52
CA SER A 76 15.12 -9.44 4.48
C SER A 76 15.25 -10.17 5.83
N ALA A 77 15.41 -11.49 5.82
CA ALA A 77 15.59 -12.28 7.05
C ALA A 77 16.86 -11.86 7.83
N ALA A 78 17.97 -11.61 7.13
CA ALA A 78 19.20 -11.12 7.76
C ALA A 78 19.02 -9.75 8.41
N LEU A 79 18.33 -8.82 7.73
CA LEU A 79 18.03 -7.50 8.27
C LEU A 79 17.13 -7.57 9.51
N TYR A 80 16.13 -8.44 9.52
CA TYR A 80 15.30 -8.68 10.70
C TYR A 80 16.09 -9.28 11.86
N ALA A 81 17.01 -10.21 11.58
CA ALA A 81 17.89 -10.77 12.61
C ALA A 81 18.82 -9.69 13.21
N ILE A 82 19.40 -8.82 12.38
CA ILE A 82 20.21 -7.70 12.84
C ILE A 82 19.37 -6.75 13.71
N ALA A 83 18.16 -6.39 13.26
CA ALA A 83 17.26 -5.54 14.04
C ALA A 83 16.91 -6.16 15.40
N PHE A 84 16.66 -7.48 15.44
CA PHE A 84 16.41 -8.22 16.68
C PHE A 84 17.61 -8.15 17.64
N VAL A 85 18.83 -8.39 17.14
CA VAL A 85 20.06 -8.31 17.94
C VAL A 85 20.27 -6.88 18.47
N LEU A 86 20.11 -5.86 17.63
CA LEU A 86 20.28 -4.46 18.03
C LEU A 86 19.25 -4.04 19.09
N LEU A 87 17.99 -4.42 18.93
CA LEU A 87 16.96 -4.13 19.94
C LEU A 87 17.25 -4.86 21.26
N THR A 88 17.68 -6.12 21.20
CA THR A 88 17.99 -6.90 22.40
C THR A 88 19.19 -6.34 23.16
N LEU A 89 20.19 -5.78 22.46
CA LEU A 89 21.40 -5.26 23.09
C LEU A 89 21.30 -3.79 23.53
N PHE A 90 20.56 -2.95 22.80
CA PHE A 90 20.60 -1.49 22.98
C PHE A 90 19.28 -0.88 23.48
N TYR A 91 18.15 -1.57 23.40
CA TYR A 91 16.86 -1.02 23.77
C TYR A 91 16.38 -1.56 25.12
N HIS A 92 16.55 -0.74 26.17
CA HIS A 92 16.12 -1.03 27.54
C HIS A 92 15.08 0.00 28.00
N PRO A 93 13.79 -0.17 27.67
CA PRO A 93 12.75 0.77 28.06
C PRO A 93 12.51 0.74 29.57
N ALA A 94 12.24 1.93 30.14
CA ALA A 94 11.73 2.05 31.50
C ALA A 94 10.37 1.34 31.61
N ALA A 95 10.11 0.67 32.73
CA ALA A 95 8.82 0.06 32.98
C ALA A 95 7.68 1.10 32.88
N ARG A 96 6.67 0.81 32.06
CA ARG A 96 5.50 1.70 31.94
C ARG A 96 4.76 1.76 33.30
N PRO A 97 4.38 2.96 33.78
CA PRO A 97 3.68 3.10 35.07
C PRO A 97 2.42 2.23 35.19
N ASN A 98 1.70 2.04 34.08
CA ASN A 98 0.42 1.31 34.05
C ASN A 98 0.58 -0.22 34.00
N GLN A 99 1.79 -0.76 33.87
CA GLN A 99 2.05 -2.21 33.75
C GLN A 99 3.19 -2.69 34.66
N ALA A 100 3.62 -1.83 35.59
CA ALA A 100 4.63 -2.16 36.58
C ALA A 100 4.04 -3.14 37.60
N GLY A 101 4.57 -4.37 37.63
CA GLY A 101 4.17 -5.40 38.60
C GLY A 101 3.13 -6.42 38.11
N GLU A 102 2.55 -6.27 36.91
CA GLU A 102 1.64 -7.28 36.35
C GLU A 102 2.40 -8.50 35.83
N SER A 103 1.91 -9.70 36.15
CA SER A 103 2.44 -10.95 35.57
C SER A 103 2.22 -10.99 34.06
N THR A 104 3.11 -11.67 33.32
CA THR A 104 2.97 -11.85 31.87
C THR A 104 1.61 -12.45 31.50
N THR A 105 1.09 -13.33 32.35
CA THR A 105 -0.22 -13.96 32.20
C THR A 105 -1.36 -12.95 32.35
N ALA A 106 -1.30 -12.05 33.33
CA ALA A 106 -2.29 -10.99 33.50
C ALA A 106 -2.31 -10.04 32.28
N LYS A 107 -1.13 -9.70 31.74
CA LYS A 107 -1.03 -8.87 30.53
C LYS A 107 -1.68 -9.55 29.31
N LEU A 108 -1.48 -10.85 29.14
CA LEU A 108 -2.08 -11.62 28.04
C LEU A 108 -3.60 -11.74 28.19
N MET A 109 -4.11 -11.87 29.41
CA MET A 109 -5.56 -11.90 29.66
C MET A 109 -6.23 -10.54 29.44
N HIS A 110 -5.48 -9.44 29.52
CA HIS A 110 -5.99 -8.09 29.30
C HIS A 110 -6.21 -7.75 27.80
N ILE A 111 -5.66 -8.57 26.90
CA ILE A 111 -5.79 -8.41 25.44
C ILE A 111 -7.19 -8.82 24.99
N ASP A 112 -7.82 -8.00 24.15
CA ASP A 112 -9.10 -8.34 23.51
C ASP A 112 -8.93 -9.36 22.38
N TRP A 113 -8.75 -10.62 22.75
CA TRP A 113 -8.60 -11.73 21.79
C TRP A 113 -9.83 -11.92 20.89
N LEU A 114 -11.02 -11.66 21.42
CA LEU A 114 -12.25 -11.79 20.66
C LEU A 114 -12.36 -10.68 19.61
N GLY A 115 -12.07 -9.43 19.98
CA GLY A 115 -12.00 -8.30 19.05
C GLY A 115 -10.97 -8.54 17.94
N ILE A 116 -9.76 -9.02 18.30
CA ILE A 116 -8.72 -9.38 17.32
C ILE A 116 -9.21 -10.47 16.35
N PHE A 117 -9.85 -11.51 16.87
CA PHE A 117 -10.40 -12.59 16.04
C PHE A 117 -11.50 -12.07 15.10
N LEU A 118 -12.44 -11.27 15.60
CA LEU A 118 -13.54 -10.71 14.81
C LEU A 118 -13.03 -9.78 13.70
N VAL A 119 -12.06 -8.90 14.01
CA VAL A 119 -11.37 -8.07 13.02
C VAL A 119 -10.70 -8.93 11.96
N ALA A 120 -9.86 -9.87 12.38
CA ALA A 120 -9.06 -10.69 11.46
C ALA A 120 -9.95 -11.56 10.55
N ALA A 121 -10.90 -12.30 11.14
CA ALA A 121 -11.81 -13.15 10.39
C ALA A 121 -12.74 -12.33 9.47
N GLY A 122 -13.29 -11.21 9.98
CA GLY A 122 -14.17 -10.33 9.22
C GLY A 122 -13.49 -9.74 7.99
N LEU A 123 -12.27 -9.20 8.18
CA LEU A 123 -11.49 -8.61 7.09
C LEU A 123 -11.01 -9.65 6.09
N VAL A 124 -10.52 -10.80 6.53
CA VAL A 124 -10.07 -11.86 5.62
C VAL A 124 -11.22 -12.33 4.75
N LEU A 125 -12.38 -12.63 5.33
CA LEU A 125 -13.55 -13.08 4.57
C LEU A 125 -14.06 -12.01 3.61
N PHE A 126 -14.10 -10.75 4.04
CA PHE A 126 -14.49 -9.63 3.20
C PHE A 126 -13.54 -9.45 2.00
N LEU A 127 -12.23 -9.45 2.23
CA LEU A 127 -11.21 -9.31 1.19
C LEU A 127 -11.19 -10.48 0.23
N VAL A 128 -11.35 -11.72 0.72
CA VAL A 128 -11.44 -12.91 -0.12
C VAL A 128 -12.67 -12.86 -1.03
N GLY A 129 -13.84 -12.46 -0.49
CA GLY A 129 -15.05 -12.27 -1.29
C GLY A 129 -14.84 -11.22 -2.38
N LEU A 130 -14.24 -10.07 -2.03
CA LEU A 130 -13.92 -9.01 -2.98
C LEU A 130 -12.94 -9.47 -4.07
N GLN A 131 -11.96 -10.31 -3.72
CA GLN A 131 -10.96 -10.84 -4.64
C GLN A 131 -11.54 -11.92 -5.58
N TYR A 132 -12.51 -12.71 -5.13
CA TYR A 132 -13.15 -13.75 -5.95
C TYR A 132 -14.26 -13.22 -6.86
N GLY A 133 -14.82 -12.04 -6.55
CA GLY A 133 -15.88 -11.41 -7.34
C GLY A 133 -15.41 -11.08 -8.75
N GLY A 134 -16.04 -11.69 -9.75
CA GLY A 134 -15.75 -11.46 -11.17
C GLY A 134 -14.66 -12.37 -11.75
N ASN A 135 -13.82 -12.97 -10.91
CA ASN A 135 -12.80 -13.95 -11.31
C ASN A 135 -12.24 -14.67 -10.06
N PRO A 136 -12.36 -16.01 -9.91
CA PRO A 136 -12.91 -16.98 -10.87
C PRO A 136 -14.43 -17.14 -10.79
N TYR A 137 -15.09 -16.58 -9.77
CA TYR A 137 -16.52 -16.76 -9.57
C TYR A 137 -17.30 -15.51 -9.98
N PRO A 138 -18.52 -15.64 -10.54
CA PRO A 138 -19.40 -14.49 -10.76
C PRO A 138 -19.70 -13.76 -9.45
N TRP A 139 -19.92 -12.46 -9.51
CA TRP A 139 -20.31 -11.64 -8.34
C TRP A 139 -21.57 -12.15 -7.62
N THR A 140 -22.46 -12.80 -8.37
CA THR A 140 -23.70 -13.40 -7.85
C THR A 140 -23.51 -14.79 -7.25
N SER A 141 -22.29 -15.36 -7.31
CA SER A 141 -22.00 -16.68 -6.77
C SER A 141 -22.19 -16.72 -5.26
N ALA A 142 -22.75 -17.82 -4.76
CA ALA A 142 -22.92 -18.07 -3.34
C ALA A 142 -21.58 -17.95 -2.58
N THR A 143 -20.46 -18.36 -3.18
CA THR A 143 -19.13 -18.26 -2.56
C THR A 143 -18.70 -16.81 -2.33
N VAL A 144 -18.96 -15.92 -3.30
CA VAL A 144 -18.58 -14.50 -3.23
C VAL A 144 -19.49 -13.77 -2.24
N LEU A 145 -20.81 -13.96 -2.36
CA LEU A 145 -21.77 -13.30 -1.48
C LEU A 145 -21.67 -13.77 -0.03
N SER A 146 -21.52 -15.08 0.21
CA SER A 146 -21.41 -15.61 1.58
C SER A 146 -20.17 -15.08 2.30
N THR A 147 -18.99 -15.14 1.66
CA THR A 147 -17.74 -14.62 2.27
C THR A 147 -17.82 -13.12 2.54
N MET A 148 -18.37 -12.34 1.62
CA MET A 148 -18.53 -10.89 1.80
C MET A 148 -19.55 -10.54 2.89
N ILE A 149 -20.72 -11.18 2.90
CA ILE A 149 -21.78 -10.93 3.90
C ILE A 149 -21.33 -11.36 5.29
N ILE A 150 -20.73 -12.56 5.42
CA ILE A 150 -20.20 -13.03 6.71
C ILE A 150 -19.10 -12.10 7.21
N GLY A 151 -18.20 -11.66 6.32
CA GLY A 151 -17.16 -10.68 6.66
C GLY A 151 -17.75 -9.38 7.21
N ILE A 152 -18.74 -8.80 6.53
CA ILE A 152 -19.44 -7.58 6.97
C ILE A 152 -20.15 -7.80 8.31
N VAL A 153 -20.84 -8.94 8.48
CA VAL A 153 -21.55 -9.26 9.72
C VAL A 153 -20.57 -9.36 10.90
N LEU A 154 -19.41 -10.01 10.73
CA LEU A 154 -18.38 -10.07 11.76
C LEU A 154 -17.83 -8.69 12.13
N LEU A 155 -17.65 -7.80 11.16
CA LEU A 155 -17.23 -6.41 11.40
C LEU A 155 -18.32 -5.59 12.12
N ILE A 156 -19.60 -5.84 11.85
CA ILE A 156 -20.72 -5.22 12.58
C ILE A 156 -20.76 -5.74 14.02
N ILE A 157 -20.58 -7.05 14.23
CA ILE A 157 -20.49 -7.67 15.56
C ILE A 157 -19.32 -7.09 16.34
N LEU A 158 -18.16 -6.90 15.70
CA LEU A 158 -17.03 -6.20 16.28
C LEU A 158 -17.42 -4.79 16.74
N GLY A 159 -18.08 -4.00 15.89
CA GLY A 159 -18.51 -2.65 16.26
C GLY A 159 -19.44 -2.65 17.48
N ALA A 160 -20.35 -3.62 17.58
CA ALA A 160 -21.22 -3.79 18.74
C ALA A 160 -20.44 -4.25 20.00
N TRP A 161 -19.45 -5.14 19.83
CA TRP A 161 -18.57 -5.63 20.88
C TRP A 161 -17.71 -4.50 21.47
N GLU A 162 -17.04 -3.74 20.61
CA GLU A 162 -16.21 -2.58 20.96
C GLU A 162 -17.04 -1.47 21.63
N TRP A 163 -18.29 -1.28 21.22
CA TRP A 163 -19.14 -0.24 21.81
C TRP A 163 -19.72 -0.59 23.18
N LYS A 164 -20.11 -1.86 23.42
CA LYS A 164 -20.87 -2.25 24.62
C LYS A 164 -20.19 -3.21 25.57
N ALA A 165 -19.28 -4.06 25.09
CA ALA A 165 -18.90 -5.27 25.83
C ALA A 165 -17.47 -5.24 26.38
N THR A 166 -16.55 -4.49 25.75
CA THR A 166 -15.13 -4.49 26.13
C THR A 166 -14.72 -3.18 26.80
N THR A 167 -13.97 -3.29 27.89
CA THR A 167 -13.31 -2.15 28.56
C THR A 167 -11.88 -1.95 28.08
N THR A 168 -11.31 -2.93 27.37
CA THR A 168 -9.95 -2.95 26.81
C THR A 168 -9.93 -3.19 25.31
N GLY A 169 -10.99 -2.73 24.63
CA GLY A 169 -11.17 -2.88 23.19
C GLY A 169 -10.06 -2.23 22.36
N LEU A 170 -9.95 -2.69 21.10
CA LEU A 170 -9.04 -2.11 20.10
C LEU A 170 -9.35 -0.63 19.83
N PHE A 171 -10.63 -0.25 19.96
CA PHE A 171 -11.14 1.10 19.69
C PHE A 171 -11.58 1.78 20.99
N THR A 172 -10.63 2.12 21.86
CA THR A 172 -10.94 2.91 23.06
C THR A 172 -11.63 4.22 22.68
N LEU A 173 -12.85 4.46 23.18
CA LEU A 173 -13.66 5.66 22.90
C LEU A 173 -12.90 6.97 23.18
N ALA A 174 -11.98 6.97 24.15
CA ALA A 174 -11.10 8.10 24.46
C ALA A 174 -10.22 8.56 23.27
N LEU A 175 -9.97 7.70 22.28
CA LEU A 175 -9.26 8.07 21.05
C LEU A 175 -10.12 8.96 20.15
N PHE A 176 -11.43 8.77 20.16
CA PHE A 176 -12.37 9.47 19.29
C PHE A 176 -12.85 10.82 19.83
N ASP A 177 -12.46 11.16 21.06
CA ASP A 177 -12.78 12.44 21.69
C ASP A 177 -12.22 13.63 20.88
N HIS A 178 -11.06 13.43 20.24
CA HIS A 178 -10.48 14.42 19.35
C HIS A 178 -10.80 14.14 17.88
N ARG A 179 -11.56 15.04 17.22
CA ARG A 179 -12.00 14.91 15.81
C ARG A 179 -10.89 14.56 14.82
N ASN A 180 -9.68 15.12 14.98
CA ASN A 180 -8.55 14.81 14.09
C ASN A 180 -8.13 13.34 14.12
N PHE A 181 -8.43 12.58 15.17
CA PHE A 181 -8.14 11.15 15.21
C PHE A 181 -9.03 10.39 14.22
N ALA A 182 -10.35 10.60 14.28
CA ALA A 182 -11.30 10.00 13.35
C ALA A 182 -11.01 10.40 11.89
N LEU A 183 -10.73 11.69 11.64
CA LEU A 183 -10.30 12.15 10.32
C LEU A 183 -8.97 11.52 9.90
N GLY A 184 -8.01 11.40 10.82
CA GLY A 184 -6.71 10.75 10.57
C GLY A 184 -6.87 9.30 10.13
N LEU A 185 -7.78 8.53 10.73
CA LEU A 185 -8.09 7.16 10.32
C LEU A 185 -8.64 7.11 8.88
N VAL A 186 -9.62 7.95 8.55
CA VAL A 186 -10.21 7.99 7.19
C VAL A 186 -9.17 8.43 6.15
N LEU A 187 -8.37 9.45 6.47
CA LEU A 187 -7.30 9.92 5.58
C LEU A 187 -6.20 8.85 5.42
N ASN A 188 -5.87 8.10 6.46
CA ASN A 188 -4.94 6.95 6.37
C ASN A 188 -5.52 5.82 5.52
N PHE A 189 -6.80 5.52 5.66
CA PHE A 189 -7.49 4.53 4.83
C PHE A 189 -7.36 4.88 3.35
N VAL A 190 -7.72 6.12 2.97
CA VAL A 190 -7.61 6.56 1.57
C VAL A 190 -6.16 6.63 1.11
N SER A 191 -5.24 7.06 1.98
CA SER A 191 -3.81 6.99 1.67
C SER A 191 -3.34 5.58 1.37
N GLY A 192 -3.88 4.60 2.11
CA GLY A 192 -3.61 3.18 1.91
C GLY A 192 -3.97 2.74 0.52
N ILE A 193 -5.21 3.05 0.10
CA ILE A 193 -5.70 2.80 -1.26
C ILE A 193 -4.70 3.33 -2.29
N ILE A 194 -4.28 4.59 -2.15
CA ILE A 194 -3.40 5.26 -3.11
C ILE A 194 -1.98 4.68 -3.08
N LEU A 195 -1.40 4.50 -1.90
CA LEU A 195 -0.02 4.01 -1.74
C LEU A 195 0.11 2.57 -2.25
N PHE A 196 -0.68 1.65 -1.71
CA PHE A 196 -0.52 0.23 -2.05
C PHE A 196 -1.08 -0.08 -3.43
N GLY A 197 -2.15 0.59 -3.85
CA GLY A 197 -2.64 0.52 -5.22
C GLY A 197 -1.63 1.04 -6.23
N GLY A 198 -1.07 2.23 -5.98
CA GLY A 198 0.00 2.79 -6.81
C GLY A 198 1.22 1.87 -6.87
N GLN A 199 1.70 1.39 -5.72
CA GLN A 199 2.85 0.48 -5.67
C GLN A 199 2.60 -0.88 -6.34
N ALA A 200 1.36 -1.36 -6.37
CA ALA A 200 1.01 -2.61 -7.04
C ALA A 200 0.99 -2.45 -8.57
N TYR A 201 0.39 -1.36 -9.09
CA TYR A 201 0.12 -1.20 -10.52
C TYR A 201 1.17 -0.37 -11.25
N LEU A 202 1.87 0.55 -10.60
CA LEU A 202 2.86 1.42 -11.25
C LEU A 202 4.06 0.63 -11.80
N PRO A 203 4.66 -0.35 -11.08
CA PRO A 203 5.69 -1.21 -11.66
C PRO A 203 5.15 -2.09 -12.79
N GLN A 204 3.93 -2.61 -12.67
CA GLN A 204 3.30 -3.42 -13.71
C GLN A 204 3.04 -2.60 -14.98
N GLU A 205 2.59 -1.35 -14.83
CA GLU A 205 2.40 -0.40 -15.94
C GLU A 205 3.73 -0.08 -16.61
N ILE A 206 4.81 0.12 -15.83
CA ILE A 206 6.15 0.35 -16.37
C ILE A 206 6.62 -0.84 -17.21
N THR A 207 6.51 -2.05 -16.65
CA THR A 207 6.97 -3.26 -17.32
C THR A 207 6.12 -3.59 -18.56
N ALA A 208 4.84 -3.23 -18.53
CA ALA A 208 3.93 -3.43 -19.65
C ALA A 208 4.11 -2.42 -20.79
N LEU A 209 4.46 -1.17 -20.49
CA LEU A 209 4.44 -0.08 -21.48
C LEU A 209 5.81 0.40 -21.94
N PHE A 210 6.84 0.35 -21.08
CA PHE A 210 8.11 1.03 -21.35
C PHE A 210 9.31 0.07 -21.48
N THR A 211 9.36 -1.02 -20.72
CA THR A 211 10.53 -1.91 -20.73
C THR A 211 10.24 -3.29 -20.19
N THR A 212 10.84 -4.32 -20.79
CA THR A 212 10.83 -5.69 -20.26
C THR A 212 12.02 -5.98 -19.34
N ASN A 213 13.00 -5.09 -19.28
CA ASN A 213 14.19 -5.24 -18.43
C ASN A 213 13.88 -4.81 -16.99
N ALA A 214 14.20 -5.67 -16.02
CA ALA A 214 13.85 -5.45 -14.61
C ALA A 214 14.64 -4.27 -14.01
N THR A 215 15.91 -4.15 -14.35
CA THR A 215 16.76 -3.03 -13.94
C THR A 215 16.21 -1.68 -14.45
N MET A 216 15.83 -1.61 -15.73
CA MET A 216 15.21 -0.40 -16.29
C MET A 216 13.85 -0.10 -15.66
N ALA A 217 13.03 -1.10 -15.35
CA ALA A 217 11.77 -0.87 -14.65
C ALA A 217 11.98 -0.25 -13.25
N GLY A 218 13.08 -0.60 -12.58
CA GLY A 218 13.55 0.06 -11.37
C GLY A 218 13.90 1.53 -11.60
N VAL A 219 14.58 1.86 -12.71
CA VAL A 219 14.92 3.24 -13.09
C VAL A 219 13.67 4.11 -13.29
N TYR A 220 12.63 3.58 -13.94
CA TYR A 220 11.36 4.29 -14.11
C TYR A 220 10.58 4.50 -12.80
N ASN A 221 10.89 3.73 -11.74
CA ASN A 221 10.34 3.91 -10.39
C ASN A 221 11.09 4.93 -9.53
N ILE A 222 12.30 5.34 -9.94
CA ILE A 222 13.12 6.31 -9.18
C ILE A 222 12.36 7.60 -8.87
N PRO A 223 11.65 8.24 -9.83
CA PRO A 223 10.98 9.52 -9.55
C PRO A 223 9.96 9.41 -8.42
N PHE A 224 9.17 8.34 -8.38
CA PHE A 224 8.20 8.10 -7.33
C PHE A 224 8.89 7.92 -5.96
N ASN A 225 9.89 7.04 -5.88
CA ASN A 225 10.57 6.73 -4.62
C ASN A 225 11.38 7.93 -4.09
N LEU A 226 12.13 8.61 -4.97
CA LEU A 226 12.94 9.77 -4.61
C LEU A 226 12.06 10.92 -4.14
N MET A 227 10.98 11.20 -4.86
CA MET A 227 10.06 12.27 -4.45
C MET A 227 9.29 11.90 -3.18
N SER A 228 9.05 10.62 -2.91
CA SER A 228 8.51 10.18 -1.61
C SER A 228 9.45 10.49 -0.45
N ILE A 229 10.76 10.32 -0.62
CA ILE A 229 11.77 10.75 0.37
C ILE A 229 11.69 12.26 0.59
N VAL A 230 11.68 13.04 -0.51
CA VAL A 230 11.61 14.50 -0.46
C VAL A 230 10.32 14.97 0.21
N GLY A 231 9.18 14.37 -0.11
CA GLY A 231 7.89 14.71 0.46
C GLY A 231 7.80 14.36 1.94
N GLY A 232 8.24 13.17 2.34
CA GLY A 232 8.22 12.73 3.75
C GLY A 232 9.14 13.55 4.63
N PHE A 233 10.39 13.76 4.19
CA PHE A 233 11.35 14.56 4.92
C PHE A 233 10.98 16.05 4.93
N GLY A 234 10.67 16.60 3.75
CA GLY A 234 10.28 17.99 3.59
C GLY A 234 9.00 18.32 4.35
N GLY A 235 7.99 17.43 4.31
CA GLY A 235 6.77 17.55 5.09
C GLY A 235 7.01 17.52 6.60
N GLY A 236 7.90 16.64 7.06
CA GLY A 236 8.31 16.56 8.47
C GLY A 236 9.02 17.82 8.97
N ILE A 237 9.98 18.34 8.20
CA ILE A 237 10.69 19.60 8.52
C ILE A 237 9.73 20.78 8.50
N LEU A 238 8.94 20.90 7.43
CA LEU A 238 8.00 22.01 7.28
C LEU A 238 7.00 22.03 8.42
N MET A 239 6.50 20.87 8.85
CA MET A 239 5.64 20.73 10.02
C MET A 239 6.35 21.14 11.31
N GLY A 240 7.64 20.80 11.47
CA GLY A 240 8.45 21.22 12.62
C GLY A 240 8.64 22.75 12.70
N ILE A 241 8.84 23.42 11.56
CA ILE A 241 9.03 24.88 11.48
C ILE A 241 7.70 25.62 11.65
N THR A 242 6.69 25.26 10.86
CA THR A 242 5.39 25.96 10.82
C THR A 242 4.51 25.65 12.02
N LYS A 243 4.79 24.53 12.70
CA LYS A 243 3.97 23.94 13.76
C LYS A 243 2.52 23.64 13.35
N GLU A 244 2.25 23.59 12.06
CA GLU A 244 0.89 23.48 11.51
C GLU A 244 0.79 22.36 10.49
N ALA A 245 -0.02 21.34 10.79
CA ALA A 245 -0.20 20.20 9.90
C ALA A 245 -1.19 20.47 8.76
N LYS A 246 -2.21 21.31 8.98
CA LYS A 246 -3.37 21.41 8.08
C LYS A 246 -2.97 21.74 6.64
N GLY A 247 -2.18 22.79 6.44
CA GLY A 247 -1.75 23.21 5.10
C GLY A 247 -0.93 22.14 4.38
N ILE A 248 -0.14 21.37 5.13
CA ILE A 248 0.73 20.33 4.57
C ILE A 248 -0.07 19.07 4.21
N VAL A 249 -1.07 18.69 5.03
CA VAL A 249 -1.99 17.60 4.68
C VAL A 249 -2.77 17.96 3.40
N VAL A 250 -3.35 19.16 3.33
CA VAL A 250 -4.06 19.62 2.11
C VAL A 250 -3.11 19.61 0.91
N GLY A 251 -1.91 20.19 1.05
CA GLY A 251 -0.91 20.19 -0.01
C GLY A 251 -0.54 18.78 -0.49
N SER A 252 -0.38 17.83 0.42
CA SER A 252 -0.08 16.44 0.06
C SER A 252 -1.18 15.80 -0.78
N PHE A 253 -2.46 16.02 -0.44
CA PHE A 253 -3.58 15.49 -1.23
C PHE A 253 -3.77 16.22 -2.56
N VAL A 254 -3.43 17.50 -2.66
CA VAL A 254 -3.40 18.23 -3.94
C VAL A 254 -2.36 17.59 -4.87
N LEU A 255 -1.15 17.31 -4.38
CA LEU A 255 -0.12 16.63 -5.16
C LEU A 255 -0.56 15.23 -5.61
N LEU A 256 -1.21 14.47 -4.73
CA LEU A 256 -1.79 13.15 -5.07
C LEU A 256 -2.89 13.25 -6.12
N LEU A 257 -3.78 14.24 -6.01
CA LEU A 257 -4.87 14.46 -6.96
C LEU A 257 -4.33 14.83 -8.35
N ILE A 258 -3.39 15.77 -8.42
CA ILE A 258 -2.77 16.18 -9.69
C ILE A 258 -1.97 15.03 -10.28
N GLY A 259 -1.14 14.36 -9.48
CA GLY A 259 -0.34 13.22 -9.93
C GLY A 259 -1.23 12.10 -10.49
N SER A 260 -2.23 11.65 -9.72
CA SER A 260 -3.16 10.60 -10.16
C SER A 260 -4.04 11.03 -11.33
N GLY A 261 -4.40 12.31 -11.45
CA GLY A 261 -5.18 12.84 -12.57
C GLY A 261 -4.39 12.97 -13.88
N LEU A 262 -3.06 13.06 -13.80
CA LEU A 262 -2.17 13.11 -14.97
C LEU A 262 -1.78 11.71 -15.48
N MET A 263 -1.73 10.69 -14.62
CA MET A 263 -1.41 9.31 -15.02
C MET A 263 -2.28 8.76 -16.16
N PRO A 264 -3.61 9.03 -16.24
CA PRO A 264 -4.42 8.60 -17.37
C PRO A 264 -4.05 9.22 -18.72
N VAL A 265 -3.17 10.23 -18.78
CA VAL A 265 -2.72 10.83 -20.05
C VAL A 265 -1.48 10.12 -20.61
N MET A 266 -0.85 9.25 -19.81
CA MET A 266 0.34 8.52 -20.19
C MET A 266 0.04 7.55 -21.36
N LYS A 267 0.96 7.51 -22.32
CA LYS A 267 0.91 6.68 -23.52
C LYS A 267 2.16 5.77 -23.56
N PRO A 268 2.25 4.78 -24.46
CA PRO A 268 3.48 4.00 -24.61
C PRO A 268 4.66 4.81 -25.17
N SER A 269 4.39 5.87 -25.96
CA SER A 269 5.41 6.61 -26.72
C SER A 269 5.90 7.90 -26.05
N ILE A 270 5.62 8.09 -24.76
CA ILE A 270 5.96 9.34 -24.06
C ILE A 270 7.42 9.34 -23.61
N ASN A 271 8.04 10.51 -23.65
CA ASN A 271 9.37 10.75 -23.11
C ASN A 271 9.40 10.51 -21.58
N PHE A 272 10.49 9.90 -21.10
CA PHE A 272 10.81 9.71 -19.69
C PHE A 272 10.55 10.96 -18.83
N ALA A 273 10.94 12.15 -19.30
CA ALA A 273 10.75 13.38 -18.54
C ALA A 273 9.27 13.68 -18.22
N ALA A 274 8.35 13.38 -19.15
CA ALA A 274 6.93 13.58 -18.92
C ALA A 274 6.31 12.49 -18.03
N TRP A 275 6.97 11.32 -17.90
CA TRP A 275 6.60 10.28 -16.93
C TRP A 275 7.07 10.63 -15.52
N CYS A 276 8.26 11.22 -15.39
CA CYS A 276 8.83 11.64 -14.11
C CYS A 276 7.97 12.66 -13.35
N PHE A 277 7.31 13.57 -14.06
CA PHE A 277 6.50 14.62 -13.43
C PHE A 277 5.30 14.08 -12.62
N PRO A 278 4.33 13.36 -13.20
CA PRO A 278 3.17 12.85 -12.46
C PRO A 278 3.54 11.82 -11.39
N THR A 279 4.48 10.92 -11.68
CA THR A 279 4.99 9.92 -10.72
C THR A 279 5.73 10.57 -9.56
N GLY A 280 6.48 11.64 -9.80
CA GLY A 280 7.13 12.44 -8.77
C GLY A 280 6.14 13.19 -7.88
N LEU A 281 5.07 13.75 -8.44
CA LEU A 281 3.99 14.37 -7.65
C LEU A 281 3.29 13.34 -6.75
N LEU A 282 3.00 12.16 -7.29
CA LEU A 282 2.45 11.04 -6.52
C LEU A 282 3.38 10.64 -5.38
N GLY A 283 4.67 10.44 -5.68
CA GLY A 283 5.68 10.11 -4.68
C GLY A 283 5.72 11.13 -3.55
N CYS A 284 5.86 12.42 -3.89
CA CYS A 284 5.90 13.52 -2.92
C CYS A 284 4.66 13.58 -2.03
N GLY A 285 3.47 13.46 -2.61
CA GLY A 285 2.22 13.43 -1.87
C GLY A 285 2.12 12.25 -0.90
N VAL A 286 2.47 11.04 -1.36
CA VAL A 286 2.47 9.81 -0.55
C VAL A 286 3.43 9.94 0.64
N GLY A 287 4.67 10.38 0.37
CA GLY A 287 5.71 10.53 1.39
C GLY A 287 5.33 11.55 2.46
N ALA A 288 4.88 12.73 2.02
CA ALA A 288 4.43 13.78 2.94
C ALA A 288 3.28 13.29 3.82
N GLN A 289 2.29 12.65 3.21
CA GLN A 289 1.13 12.14 3.93
C GLN A 289 1.48 11.08 4.98
N ALA A 290 2.36 10.14 4.63
CA ALA A 290 2.81 9.09 5.55
C ALA A 290 3.49 9.67 6.80
N ALA A 291 4.25 10.75 6.65
CA ALA A 291 4.88 11.42 7.79
C ALA A 291 3.85 12.22 8.62
N ILE A 292 3.05 13.06 7.97
CA ILE A 292 2.25 14.07 8.67
C ILE A 292 1.05 13.47 9.37
N ILE A 293 0.31 12.55 8.75
CA ILE A 293 -0.88 11.97 9.38
C ILE A 293 -0.51 11.19 10.64
N THR A 294 0.59 10.44 10.58
CA THR A 294 1.15 9.71 11.73
C THR A 294 1.45 10.68 12.88
N VAL A 295 2.07 11.82 12.59
CA VAL A 295 2.37 12.84 13.61
C VAL A 295 1.09 13.48 14.14
N VAL A 296 0.12 13.85 13.30
CA VAL A 296 -1.18 14.41 13.73
C VAL A 296 -1.89 13.46 14.68
N MET A 297 -1.99 12.17 14.33
CA MET A 297 -2.59 11.15 15.19
C MET A 297 -1.84 11.04 16.52
N SER A 298 -0.50 11.12 16.51
CA SER A 298 0.31 11.10 17.73
C SER A 298 0.07 12.30 18.67
N LEU A 299 -0.29 13.46 18.10
CA LEU A 299 -0.50 14.71 18.84
C LEU A 299 -1.89 14.80 19.45
N CYS A 300 -2.89 14.24 18.77
CA CYS A 300 -4.29 14.26 19.20
C CYS A 300 -4.64 13.13 20.18
N THR A 301 -3.75 12.16 20.37
CA THR A 301 -3.98 10.99 21.22
C THR A 301 -3.43 11.18 22.63
N PRO A 302 -4.14 10.77 23.69
CA PRO A 302 -3.60 10.70 25.04
C PRO A 302 -2.33 9.85 25.10
N ASN A 303 -1.30 10.27 25.86
CA ASN A 303 0.00 9.58 25.90
C ASN A 303 -0.11 8.08 26.25
N GLN A 304 -1.11 7.69 27.06
CA GLN A 304 -1.37 6.30 27.44
C GLN A 304 -1.81 5.38 26.28
N TYR A 305 -2.39 5.94 25.22
CA TYR A 305 -2.91 5.18 24.07
C TYR A 305 -2.17 5.48 22.76
N ILE A 306 -1.03 6.17 22.82
CA ILE A 306 -0.29 6.58 21.63
C ILE A 306 0.13 5.38 20.76
N ALA A 307 0.58 4.28 21.39
CA ALA A 307 0.93 3.06 20.69
C ALA A 307 -0.26 2.50 19.92
N THR A 308 -1.39 2.29 20.61
CA THR A 308 -2.62 1.76 20.03
C THR A 308 -3.15 2.65 18.91
N ALA A 309 -3.14 3.97 19.08
CA ALA A 309 -3.60 4.91 18.06
C ALA A 309 -2.78 4.86 16.77
N LEU A 310 -1.46 4.81 16.88
CA LEU A 310 -0.57 4.81 15.72
C LEU A 310 -0.59 3.47 14.99
N THR A 311 -0.60 2.35 15.73
CA THR A 311 -0.72 1.01 15.14
C THR A 311 -2.10 0.81 14.51
N LEU A 312 -3.16 1.35 15.11
CA LEU A 312 -4.49 1.35 14.50
C LEU A 312 -4.51 2.17 13.21
N GLY A 313 -3.89 3.36 13.21
CA GLY A 313 -3.74 4.17 12.00
C GLY A 313 -2.99 3.46 10.88
N ALA A 314 -1.88 2.78 11.21
CA ALA A 314 -1.12 1.97 10.26
C ALA A 314 -1.93 0.76 9.76
N SER A 315 -2.70 0.11 10.64
CA SER A 315 -3.57 -1.02 10.28
C SER A 315 -4.69 -0.58 9.35
N VAL A 316 -5.36 0.54 9.63
CA VAL A 316 -6.40 1.12 8.77
C VAL A 316 -5.84 1.54 7.41
N ARG A 317 -4.60 2.05 7.38
CA ARG A 317 -3.88 2.31 6.12
C ARG A 317 -3.62 1.02 5.34
N ALA A 318 -3.12 -0.04 5.97
CA ALA A 318 -2.90 -1.33 5.32
C ALA A 318 -4.22 -1.92 4.80
N LEU A 319 -5.32 -1.75 5.54
CA LEU A 319 -6.65 -2.17 5.13
C LEU A 319 -7.13 -1.44 3.88
N GLY A 320 -7.03 -0.12 3.86
CA GLY A 320 -7.30 0.67 2.65
C GLY A 320 -6.45 0.19 1.47
N GLY A 321 -5.18 -0.15 1.71
CA GLY A 321 -4.31 -0.72 0.69
C GLY A 321 -4.79 -2.04 0.13
N SER A 322 -5.13 -3.00 1.00
CA SER A 322 -5.65 -4.31 0.58
C SER A 322 -6.92 -4.19 -0.25
N ILE A 323 -7.88 -3.37 0.18
CA ILE A 323 -9.12 -3.11 -0.56
C ILE A 323 -8.83 -2.42 -1.89
N GLY A 324 -7.95 -1.41 -1.88
CA GLY A 324 -7.54 -0.69 -3.08
C GLY A 324 -6.95 -1.60 -4.15
N VAL A 325 -5.97 -2.43 -3.78
CA VAL A 325 -5.31 -3.37 -4.70
C VAL A 325 -6.32 -4.33 -5.35
N VAL A 326 -7.28 -4.83 -4.57
CA VAL A 326 -8.34 -5.71 -5.08
C VAL A 326 -9.26 -4.96 -6.05
N ILE A 327 -9.74 -3.76 -5.70
CA ILE A 327 -10.58 -2.94 -6.57
C ILE A 327 -9.88 -2.67 -7.90
N PHE A 328 -8.62 -2.23 -7.84
CA PHE A 328 -7.83 -1.96 -9.04
C PHE A 328 -7.60 -3.21 -9.89
N GLY A 329 -7.39 -4.36 -9.24
CA GLY A 329 -7.23 -5.65 -9.93
C GLY A 329 -8.49 -6.11 -10.63
N GLN A 330 -9.64 -5.97 -9.98
CA GLN A 330 -10.91 -6.33 -10.59
C GLN A 330 -11.26 -5.41 -11.76
N ILE A 331 -10.99 -4.11 -11.64
CA ILE A 331 -11.22 -3.16 -12.73
C ILE A 331 -10.27 -3.43 -13.89
N PHE A 332 -8.98 -3.63 -13.61
CA PHE A 332 -7.99 -3.96 -14.62
C PHE A 332 -8.34 -5.27 -15.34
N ASN A 333 -8.63 -6.35 -14.59
CA ASN A 333 -8.98 -7.65 -15.16
C ASN A 333 -10.27 -7.57 -15.98
N SER A 334 -11.30 -6.90 -15.47
CA SER A 334 -12.55 -6.68 -16.20
C SER A 334 -12.34 -5.91 -17.51
N LYS A 335 -11.46 -4.89 -17.52
CA LYS A 335 -11.13 -4.15 -18.75
C LYS A 335 -10.29 -4.99 -19.72
N VAL A 336 -9.37 -5.79 -19.22
CA VAL A 336 -8.62 -6.73 -20.05
C VAL A 336 -9.59 -7.70 -20.75
N THR A 337 -10.51 -8.32 -20.01
CA THR A 337 -11.45 -9.30 -20.58
C THR A 337 -12.47 -8.67 -21.52
N ASN A 338 -13.09 -7.54 -21.13
CA ASN A 338 -14.22 -6.97 -21.87
C ASN A 338 -13.82 -5.96 -22.96
N MET A 339 -12.58 -5.45 -22.94
CA MET A 339 -12.14 -4.39 -23.85
C MET A 339 -10.86 -4.78 -24.60
N LEU A 340 -9.85 -5.31 -23.92
CA LEU A 340 -8.58 -5.66 -24.57
C LEU A 340 -8.72 -6.90 -25.46
N TYR A 341 -9.25 -8.02 -24.95
CA TYR A 341 -9.38 -9.24 -25.75
C TYR A 341 -10.25 -9.07 -27.01
N PRO A 342 -11.41 -8.39 -26.97
CA PRO A 342 -12.18 -8.13 -28.18
C PRO A 342 -11.44 -7.23 -29.18
N LYS A 343 -10.67 -6.23 -28.71
CA LYS A 343 -9.83 -5.38 -29.58
C LYS A 343 -8.74 -6.18 -30.28
N ILE A 344 -8.03 -7.04 -29.53
CA ILE A 344 -7.02 -7.93 -30.09
C ILE A 344 -7.66 -8.87 -31.13
N GLY A 345 -8.80 -9.49 -30.80
CA GLY A 345 -9.53 -10.38 -31.71
C GLY A 345 -9.88 -9.70 -33.05
N ARG A 346 -10.31 -8.44 -33.01
CA ARG A 346 -10.58 -7.64 -34.23
C ARG A 346 -9.30 -7.33 -35.01
N ALA A 347 -8.22 -6.97 -34.33
CA ALA A 347 -6.94 -6.65 -34.96
C ALA A 347 -6.32 -7.87 -35.67
N ILE A 348 -6.28 -9.03 -35.01
CA ILE A 348 -5.73 -10.26 -35.59
C ILE A 348 -6.61 -10.83 -36.70
N SER A 349 -7.94 -10.69 -36.59
CA SER A 349 -8.86 -11.07 -37.66
C SER A 349 -8.69 -10.18 -38.90
N THR A 350 -8.51 -8.87 -38.72
CA THR A 350 -8.23 -7.93 -39.83
C THR A 350 -6.85 -8.20 -40.46
N ALA A 351 -5.90 -8.71 -39.68
CA ALA A 351 -4.59 -9.13 -40.16
C ALA A 351 -4.60 -10.51 -40.89
N GLY A 352 -5.74 -11.18 -40.95
CA GLY A 352 -5.94 -12.41 -41.75
C GLY A 352 -5.98 -13.71 -40.94
N LEU A 353 -6.02 -13.66 -39.61
CA LEU A 353 -6.14 -14.87 -38.78
C LEU A 353 -7.60 -15.38 -38.74
N PRO A 354 -7.87 -16.66 -39.06
CA PRO A 354 -9.22 -17.23 -39.01
C PRO A 354 -9.82 -17.20 -37.58
N PRO A 355 -11.14 -17.02 -37.42
CA PRO A 355 -11.79 -16.89 -36.11
C PRO A 355 -11.51 -18.05 -35.14
N ALA A 356 -11.49 -19.29 -35.65
CA ALA A 356 -11.21 -20.48 -34.84
C ALA A 356 -9.80 -20.48 -34.21
N ARG A 357 -8.83 -19.83 -34.86
CA ARG A 357 -7.45 -19.70 -34.35
C ARG A 357 -7.25 -18.43 -33.54
N ALA A 358 -8.09 -17.41 -33.75
CA ALA A 358 -8.12 -16.21 -32.93
C ALA A 358 -8.50 -16.51 -31.47
N GLU A 359 -9.43 -17.44 -31.23
CA GLU A 359 -9.78 -17.87 -29.87
C GLU A 359 -8.63 -18.60 -29.17
N GLN A 360 -7.94 -19.50 -29.86
CA GLN A 360 -6.75 -20.18 -29.34
C GLN A 360 -5.63 -19.18 -29.03
N PHE A 361 -5.43 -18.19 -29.90
CA PHE A 361 -4.47 -17.11 -29.71
C PHE A 361 -4.80 -16.27 -28.47
N LEU A 362 -6.07 -15.87 -28.30
CA LEU A 362 -6.51 -15.09 -27.13
C LEU A 362 -6.38 -15.90 -25.82
N MET A 363 -6.64 -17.21 -25.84
CA MET A 363 -6.42 -18.08 -24.69
C MET A 363 -4.93 -18.19 -24.31
N ALA A 364 -4.04 -18.32 -25.31
CA ALA A 364 -2.60 -18.33 -25.08
C ALA A 364 -2.12 -17.01 -24.44
N VAL A 365 -2.57 -15.87 -24.97
CA VAL A 365 -2.32 -14.53 -24.39
C VAL A 365 -2.86 -14.42 -22.96
N ALA A 366 -4.09 -14.89 -22.71
CA ALA A 366 -4.69 -14.84 -21.37
C ALA A 366 -3.95 -15.71 -20.35
N SER A 367 -3.31 -16.79 -20.80
CA SER A 367 -2.50 -17.67 -19.95
C SER A 367 -1.04 -17.23 -19.78
N GLY A 368 -0.63 -16.09 -20.35
CA GLY A 368 0.74 -15.60 -20.27
C GLY A 368 1.76 -16.39 -21.11
N ARG A 369 1.29 -17.28 -22.00
CA ARG A 369 2.12 -18.12 -22.87
C ARG A 369 2.35 -17.40 -24.19
N THR A 370 3.04 -16.26 -24.11
CA THR A 370 3.33 -15.41 -25.28
C THR A 370 4.33 -16.05 -26.24
N ASP A 371 5.16 -16.97 -25.74
CA ASP A 371 6.16 -17.68 -26.54
C ASP A 371 5.53 -18.73 -27.47
N GLU A 372 4.37 -19.28 -27.08
CA GLU A 372 3.58 -20.25 -27.87
C GLU A 372 2.79 -19.56 -29.01
N LEU A 373 2.74 -18.23 -29.05
CA LEU A 373 1.95 -17.48 -30.05
C LEU A 373 2.49 -17.64 -31.48
N THR A 374 3.79 -17.88 -31.64
CA THR A 374 4.45 -18.12 -32.93
C THR A 374 4.26 -19.55 -33.43
N GLU A 375 3.89 -20.49 -32.55
CA GLU A 375 3.65 -21.90 -32.89
C GLU A 375 2.24 -22.13 -33.45
N ILE A 376 1.33 -21.16 -33.28
CA ILE A 376 -0.05 -21.25 -33.77
C ILE A 376 -0.07 -21.16 -35.31
N PRO A 377 -0.61 -22.17 -36.02
CA PRO A 377 -0.63 -22.18 -37.48
C PRO A 377 -1.38 -20.97 -38.06
N GLY A 378 -0.76 -20.23 -38.99
CA GLY A 378 -1.37 -19.06 -39.64
C GLY A 378 -1.10 -17.72 -38.95
N VAL A 379 -0.33 -17.70 -37.85
CA VAL A 379 0.25 -16.46 -37.31
C VAL A 379 1.38 -16.02 -38.25
N THR A 380 1.13 -14.94 -39.00
CA THR A 380 2.14 -14.28 -39.84
C THR A 380 2.79 -13.12 -39.08
N GLY A 381 3.94 -12.62 -39.54
CA GLY A 381 4.57 -11.43 -38.97
C GLY A 381 3.62 -10.23 -38.86
N ARG A 382 2.71 -10.08 -39.83
CA ARG A 382 1.65 -9.05 -39.82
C ARG A 382 0.62 -9.22 -38.70
N VAL A 383 0.27 -10.47 -38.35
CA VAL A 383 -0.62 -10.77 -37.22
C VAL A 383 0.08 -10.47 -35.89
N LEU A 384 1.38 -10.77 -35.80
CA LEU A 384 2.17 -10.50 -34.59
C LEU A 384 2.38 -8.99 -34.37
N GLU A 385 2.66 -8.22 -35.42
CA GLU A 385 2.75 -6.75 -35.36
C GLU A 385 1.41 -6.10 -34.99
N ALA A 386 0.31 -6.57 -35.59
CA ALA A 386 -1.04 -6.11 -35.26
C ALA A 386 -1.41 -6.45 -33.79
N PHE A 387 -1.00 -7.63 -33.31
CA PHE A 387 -1.16 -8.01 -31.91
C PHE A 387 -0.34 -7.10 -31.00
N GLN A 388 0.97 -6.97 -31.19
CA GLN A 388 1.86 -6.20 -30.32
C GLN A 388 1.43 -4.73 -30.20
N SER A 389 1.12 -4.09 -31.32
CA SER A 389 0.65 -2.69 -31.35
C SER A 389 -0.69 -2.51 -30.62
N THR A 390 -1.63 -3.44 -30.81
CA THR A 390 -2.95 -3.41 -30.15
C THR A 390 -2.85 -3.79 -28.67
N TYR A 391 -1.95 -4.69 -28.31
CA TYR A 391 -1.75 -5.19 -26.96
C TYR A 391 -1.20 -4.07 -26.06
N VAL A 392 -0.13 -3.41 -26.48
CA VAL A 392 0.50 -2.32 -25.71
C VAL A 392 -0.45 -1.12 -25.58
N SER A 393 -1.09 -0.69 -26.67
CA SER A 393 -2.04 0.43 -26.64
C SER A 393 -3.30 0.11 -25.82
N GLY A 394 -3.83 -1.10 -25.95
CA GLY A 394 -4.99 -1.53 -25.18
C GLY A 394 -4.70 -1.75 -23.69
N LEU A 395 -3.50 -2.21 -23.33
CA LEU A 395 -3.04 -2.27 -21.94
C LEU A 395 -2.91 -0.88 -21.33
N ALA A 396 -2.33 0.08 -22.07
CA ALA A 396 -2.28 1.47 -21.63
C ALA A 396 -3.69 1.99 -21.31
N GLU A 397 -4.66 1.71 -22.18
CA GLU A 397 -6.06 2.07 -21.91
C GLU A 397 -6.65 1.37 -20.67
N CYS A 398 -6.31 0.11 -20.40
CA CYS A 398 -6.75 -0.59 -19.19
C CYS A 398 -6.17 0.06 -17.92
N TYR A 399 -4.89 0.42 -17.92
CA TYR A 399 -4.25 1.12 -16.80
C TYR A 399 -4.86 2.51 -16.55
N ARG A 400 -5.29 3.23 -17.60
CA ARG A 400 -5.99 4.53 -17.43
C ARG A 400 -7.22 4.41 -16.53
N TYR A 401 -7.97 3.31 -16.61
CA TYR A 401 -9.14 3.08 -15.75
C TYR A 401 -8.78 2.86 -14.29
N VAL A 402 -7.61 2.26 -14.00
CA VAL A 402 -7.12 2.14 -12.62
C VAL A 402 -6.90 3.53 -12.02
N TRP A 403 -6.24 4.41 -12.76
CA TRP A 403 -6.00 5.78 -12.33
C TRP A 403 -7.29 6.62 -12.22
N TYR A 404 -8.25 6.45 -13.13
CA TYR A 404 -9.56 7.10 -13.03
C TYR A 404 -10.34 6.73 -11.76
N VAL A 405 -10.08 5.57 -11.17
CA VAL A 405 -10.71 5.14 -9.93
C VAL A 405 -9.95 5.71 -8.72
N ILE A 406 -8.63 5.86 -8.82
CA ILE A 406 -7.80 6.49 -7.78
C ILE A 406 -8.13 7.98 -7.62
N THR A 407 -8.31 8.71 -8.71
CA THR A 407 -8.51 10.18 -8.67
C THR A 407 -9.70 10.63 -7.80
N PRO A 408 -10.91 10.01 -7.86
CA PRO A 408 -12.01 10.31 -6.95
C PRO A 408 -11.69 10.07 -5.47
N PHE A 409 -10.94 9.02 -5.13
CA PHE A 409 -10.50 8.80 -3.75
C PHE A 409 -9.56 9.92 -3.29
N CYS A 410 -8.61 10.34 -4.14
CA CYS A 410 -7.77 11.50 -3.87
C CYS A 410 -8.59 12.78 -3.65
N ALA A 411 -9.61 13.01 -4.48
CA ALA A 411 -10.48 14.18 -4.39
C ALA A 411 -11.32 14.17 -3.09
N ALA A 412 -11.90 13.03 -2.73
CA ALA A 412 -12.65 12.86 -1.50
C ALA A 412 -11.75 13.10 -0.27
N ALA A 413 -10.54 12.55 -0.26
CA ALA A 413 -9.60 12.78 0.84
C ALA A 413 -9.07 14.22 0.89
N LEU A 414 -8.92 14.88 -0.25
CA LEU A 414 -8.63 16.32 -0.31
C LEU A 414 -9.76 17.12 0.37
N VAL A 415 -11.02 16.86 0.05
CA VAL A 415 -12.16 17.52 0.70
C VAL A 415 -12.14 17.28 2.21
N LEU A 416 -11.93 16.02 2.64
CA LEU A 416 -11.85 15.67 4.05
C LEU A 416 -10.67 16.34 4.77
N SER A 417 -9.55 16.57 4.07
CA SER A 417 -8.37 17.21 4.65
C SER A 417 -8.61 18.66 5.10
N PHE A 418 -9.56 19.38 4.48
CA PHE A 418 -9.91 20.73 4.90
C PHE A 418 -10.58 20.79 6.28
N PHE A 419 -11.16 19.68 6.74
CA PHE A 419 -11.78 19.56 8.05
C PHE A 419 -10.79 19.24 9.19
N VAL A 420 -9.52 18.99 8.86
CA VAL A 420 -8.46 18.81 9.86
C VAL A 420 -8.27 20.12 10.63
N LEU A 421 -8.35 20.04 11.96
CA LEU A 421 -8.12 21.15 12.87
C LEU A 421 -6.63 21.47 12.99
N SER A 422 -6.31 22.73 13.27
CA SER A 422 -4.93 23.18 13.45
C SER A 422 -4.26 22.47 14.63
N THR A 423 -3.04 21.98 14.43
CA THR A 423 -2.23 21.28 15.44
C THR A 423 -1.33 22.21 16.26
N LYS A 424 -1.38 23.53 16.03
CA LYS A 424 -0.48 24.52 16.65
C LYS A 424 -0.48 24.44 18.18
N ALA A 425 -1.64 24.28 18.79
CA ALA A 425 -1.77 24.21 20.25
C ALA A 425 -1.22 22.90 20.86
N GLN A 426 -1.08 21.83 20.07
CA GLN A 426 -0.71 20.49 20.55
C GLN A 426 0.80 20.21 20.50
N MET A 427 1.58 21.03 19.78
CA MET A 427 3.03 20.90 19.66
C MET A 427 3.77 21.44 20.89
N THR A 428 3.70 20.69 21.99
CA THR A 428 4.37 21.00 23.26
C THR A 428 5.68 20.23 23.42
N ARG A 429 6.51 20.54 24.44
CA ARG A 429 7.76 19.82 24.73
C ARG A 429 7.59 18.53 25.57
N GLN A 430 6.34 18.10 25.81
CA GLN A 430 6.07 16.93 26.65
C GLN A 430 6.50 15.63 25.97
N VAL A 431 7.08 14.71 26.75
CA VAL A 431 7.49 13.35 26.34
C VAL A 431 6.49 12.34 26.90
N ALA A 432 6.16 11.30 26.13
CA ALA A 432 5.18 10.30 26.55
C ALA A 432 5.80 9.19 27.43
N ALA A 433 7.05 8.79 27.18
CA ALA A 433 7.81 7.90 28.04
C ALA A 433 9.31 8.23 27.97
N GLY A 434 9.94 8.54 29.12
CA GLY A 434 11.39 8.75 29.18
C GLY A 434 12.16 7.44 29.08
N VAL A 435 13.21 7.40 28.26
CA VAL A 435 14.16 6.27 28.22
C VAL A 435 15.08 6.36 29.43
N GLN A 436 15.19 5.27 30.20
CA GLN A 436 16.20 5.15 31.25
C GLN A 436 17.57 5.04 30.59
N ARG A 437 18.52 5.88 31.04
CA ARG A 437 19.88 5.97 30.50
C ARG A 437 20.71 4.76 30.85
#